data_AF-A0A929B355-F1
#
_entry.id   AF-A0A929B355-F1
#
_cell.length_a   1.000
_cell.length_b   1.000
_cell.length_c   1.000
_cell.angle_alpha   90.00
_cell.angle_beta   90.00
_cell.angle_gamma   90.00
#
_symmetry.space_group_name_H-M   'P 1'
#
loop_
_entity.id
_entity.type
_entity.pdbx_description
1 polymer ?
#
loop_
_entity_poly.entity_id
_entity_poly.type
_entity_poly.pdbx_seq_one_letter_code
_entity_poly.pdbx_strand_id
1 'polypeptide(L)'
;MPPKNPRNLTKLPRSEQQPLNEYLNLKQSWCFRWTTLEWRHYLFHIVWIWCGSWCLASPIATESFPPTQSPGKFVIATSAGASLVLALNLLWVYLGWSYICDRLERKTVYYEETGWYDGQFWTKSSEELVKDRLIATYQVKPILQRLRRTFEVQGLFLLSGYLVWNFL
;
A
#
# COMPACT_ATOMS: atom_id res chain seq x y z
N MET A 1 35.20 9.41 0.23
CA MET A 1 34.98 9.30 -1.24
C MET A 1 35.09 7.83 -1.62
N PRO A 2 34.07 7.18 -2.18
CA PRO A 2 34.24 5.82 -2.65
C PRO A 2 35.07 5.83 -3.95
N PRO A 3 35.93 4.83 -4.17
CA PRO A 3 36.75 4.76 -5.37
C PRO A 3 35.88 4.51 -6.61
N LYS A 4 36.06 5.37 -7.63
CA LYS A 4 35.40 5.26 -8.93
C LYS A 4 36.08 4.15 -9.75
N ASN A 5 35.71 2.89 -9.49
CA ASN A 5 36.16 1.74 -10.27
C ASN A 5 35.33 1.61 -11.56
N PRO A 6 35.93 1.69 -12.77
CA PRO A 6 35.21 1.57 -14.04
C PRO A 6 34.64 0.17 -14.33
N ARG A 7 34.95 -0.84 -13.50
CA ARG A 7 34.45 -2.22 -13.64
C ARG A 7 33.02 -2.47 -13.14
N ASN A 8 32.39 -1.52 -12.44
CA ASN A 8 31.06 -1.71 -11.84
C ASN A 8 29.89 -1.36 -12.78
N LEU A 9 30.11 -1.28 -14.09
CA LEU A 9 29.10 -0.83 -15.07
C LEU A 9 28.45 -1.95 -15.91
N THR A 10 28.75 -3.23 -15.68
CA THR A 10 28.43 -4.28 -16.67
C THR A 10 27.90 -5.59 -16.10
N LYS A 11 27.13 -5.56 -15.01
CA LYS A 11 26.35 -6.74 -14.63
C LYS A 11 24.89 -6.34 -14.43
N LEU A 12 24.06 -6.84 -15.33
CA LEU A 12 22.62 -6.65 -15.26
C LEU A 12 22.10 -7.40 -14.03
N PRO A 13 21.26 -6.75 -13.19
CA PRO A 13 20.60 -7.45 -12.09
C PRO A 13 19.71 -8.54 -12.66
N ARG A 14 19.44 -9.57 -11.84
CA ARG A 14 18.47 -10.62 -12.20
C ARG A 14 17.15 -9.97 -12.58
N SER A 15 16.46 -10.57 -13.55
CA SER A 15 15.18 -10.06 -14.06
C SER A 15 14.21 -9.75 -12.92
N GLU A 16 14.06 -10.63 -11.94
CA GLU A 16 13.13 -10.44 -10.80
C GLU A 16 13.44 -9.22 -9.91
N GLN A 17 14.70 -8.78 -9.85
CA GLN A 17 15.15 -7.61 -9.08
C GLN A 17 15.14 -6.32 -9.90
N GLN A 18 14.75 -6.39 -11.18
CA GLN A 18 14.57 -5.21 -12.01
C GLN A 18 13.27 -4.49 -11.61
N PRO A 19 13.29 -3.16 -11.42
CA PRO A 19 12.11 -2.40 -10.98
C PRO A 19 10.85 -2.63 -11.81
N LEU A 20 10.99 -2.84 -13.12
CA LEU A 20 9.88 -3.16 -14.01
C LEU A 20 9.23 -4.50 -13.68
N ASN A 21 10.03 -5.55 -13.43
CA ASN A 21 9.52 -6.87 -13.13
C ASN A 21 8.96 -6.93 -11.70
N GLU A 22 9.57 -6.23 -10.73
CA GLU A 22 8.98 -6.05 -9.41
C GLU A 22 7.61 -5.38 -9.48
N TYR A 23 7.46 -4.34 -10.33
CA TYR A 23 6.17 -3.71 -10.60
C TYR A 23 5.13 -4.69 -11.16
N LEU A 24 5.51 -5.50 -12.16
CA LEU A 24 4.61 -6.48 -12.77
C LEU A 24 4.19 -7.56 -11.77
N ASN A 25 5.14 -8.07 -10.98
CA ASN A 25 4.90 -9.07 -9.93
C ASN A 25 3.96 -8.50 -8.85
N LEU A 26 4.19 -7.26 -8.41
CA LEU A 26 3.33 -6.60 -7.43
C LEU A 26 1.92 -6.40 -7.99
N LYS A 27 1.80 -5.93 -9.25
CA LYS A 27 0.51 -5.73 -9.92
C LYS A 27 -0.30 -7.04 -10.02
N GLN A 28 0.36 -8.16 -10.24
CA GLN A 28 -0.29 -9.48 -10.33
C GLN A 28 -0.62 -10.09 -8.95
N SER A 29 0.09 -9.67 -7.91
CA SER A 29 -0.10 -10.18 -6.54
C SER A 29 -1.51 -9.92 -6.03
N TRP A 30 -2.12 -10.93 -5.43
CA TRP A 30 -3.52 -10.91 -4.98
C TRP A 30 -3.85 -9.69 -4.09
N CYS A 31 -3.00 -9.40 -3.11
CA CYS A 31 -3.19 -8.28 -2.17
C CYS A 31 -3.10 -6.88 -2.80
N PHE A 32 -2.55 -6.74 -4.00
CA PHE A 32 -2.30 -5.45 -4.65
C PHE A 32 -3.15 -5.27 -5.90
N ARG A 33 -3.49 -6.36 -6.59
CA ARG A 33 -4.26 -6.37 -7.84
C ARG A 33 -5.57 -5.60 -7.77
N TRP A 34 -6.27 -5.64 -6.63
CA TRP A 34 -7.55 -4.96 -6.47
C TRP A 34 -7.44 -3.42 -6.55
N THR A 35 -6.26 -2.86 -6.27
CA THR A 35 -6.02 -1.40 -6.38
C THR A 35 -5.96 -0.90 -7.83
N THR A 36 -5.67 -1.78 -8.77
CA THR A 36 -5.63 -1.47 -10.20
C THR A 36 -6.98 -1.68 -10.89
N LEU A 37 -7.99 -2.17 -10.18
CA LEU A 37 -9.32 -2.38 -10.72
C LEU A 37 -10.10 -1.06 -10.82
N GLU A 38 -11.20 -1.12 -11.59
CA GLU A 38 -12.15 -0.03 -11.71
C GLU A 38 -12.73 0.43 -10.37
N TRP A 39 -13.32 1.62 -10.36
CA TRP A 39 -13.92 2.24 -9.17
C TRP A 39 -14.82 1.30 -8.37
N ARG A 40 -15.74 0.60 -9.04
CA ARG A 40 -16.73 -0.27 -8.39
C ARG A 40 -16.09 -1.46 -7.67
N HIS A 41 -15.20 -2.17 -8.35
CA HIS A 41 -14.53 -3.35 -7.80
C HIS A 41 -13.60 -3.01 -6.63
N TYR A 42 -12.94 -1.87 -6.70
CA TYR A 42 -12.12 -1.34 -5.62
C TYR A 42 -12.95 -1.01 -4.37
N LEU A 43 -14.07 -0.29 -4.54
CA LEU A 43 -14.97 0.01 -3.43
C LEU A 43 -15.54 -1.25 -2.81
N PHE A 44 -15.93 -2.22 -3.64
CA PHE A 44 -16.41 -3.51 -3.17
C PHE A 44 -15.37 -4.23 -2.30
N HIS A 45 -14.09 -4.23 -2.71
CA HIS A 45 -13.02 -4.81 -1.88
C HIS A 45 -12.85 -4.08 -0.54
N ILE A 46 -12.90 -2.74 -0.52
CA ILE A 46 -12.81 -1.96 0.71
C ILE A 46 -13.96 -2.31 1.65
N VAL A 47 -15.19 -2.30 1.15
CA VAL A 47 -16.38 -2.63 1.94
C VAL A 47 -16.31 -4.07 2.44
N TRP A 48 -15.87 -5.01 1.60
CA TRP A 48 -15.71 -6.41 1.99
C TRP A 48 -14.72 -6.58 3.16
N ILE A 49 -13.55 -5.95 3.07
CA ILE A 49 -12.54 -5.96 4.13
C ILE A 49 -13.09 -5.30 5.40
N TRP A 50 -13.78 -4.17 5.26
CA TRP A 50 -14.37 -3.44 6.38
C TRP A 50 -15.45 -4.26 7.09
N CYS A 51 -16.36 -4.88 6.35
CA CYS A 51 -17.40 -5.77 6.89
C CYS A 51 -16.78 -6.99 7.60
N GLY A 52 -15.79 -7.63 6.99
CA GLY A 52 -15.05 -8.72 7.64
C GLY A 52 -14.36 -8.28 8.93
N SER A 53 -13.79 -7.08 8.94
CA SER A 53 -13.16 -6.47 10.12
C SER A 53 -14.19 -6.14 11.21
N TRP A 54 -15.42 -5.80 10.82
CA TRP A 54 -16.54 -5.57 11.73
C TRP A 54 -16.90 -6.82 12.52
N CYS A 55 -16.90 -7.99 11.86
CA CYS A 55 -17.09 -9.28 12.54
C CYS A 55 -15.99 -9.57 13.58
N LEU A 56 -14.75 -9.14 13.32
CA LEU A 56 -13.63 -9.29 14.26
C LEU A 56 -13.69 -8.29 15.43
N ALA A 57 -14.13 -7.05 15.16
CA ALA A 57 -14.21 -6.00 16.17
C ALA A 57 -15.43 -6.13 17.10
N SER A 58 -16.51 -6.78 16.63
CA SER A 58 -17.79 -6.87 17.35
C SER A 58 -17.70 -7.56 18.73
N PRO A 59 -17.03 -8.73 18.88
CA PRO A 59 -16.88 -9.35 20.21
C PRO A 59 -16.13 -8.47 21.19
N ILE A 60 -15.09 -7.77 20.73
CA ILE A 60 -14.27 -6.86 21.54
C ILE A 60 -15.11 -5.67 22.00
N ALA A 61 -15.92 -5.10 21.10
CA ALA A 61 -16.77 -3.97 21.40
C ALA A 61 -17.95 -4.34 22.33
N THR A 62 -18.46 -5.57 22.24
CA THR A 62 -19.57 -6.05 23.07
C THR A 62 -19.22 -6.03 24.56
N GLU A 63 -17.99 -6.41 24.91
CA GLU A 63 -17.50 -6.38 26.30
C GLU A 63 -17.44 -4.94 26.85
N SER A 64 -17.06 -3.98 26.02
CA SER A 64 -16.95 -2.57 26.43
C SER A 64 -18.30 -1.84 26.43
N PHE A 65 -19.14 -2.14 25.44
CA PHE A 65 -20.42 -1.48 25.20
C PHE A 65 -21.47 -2.53 24.84
N PRO A 66 -22.18 -3.08 25.83
CA PRO A 66 -23.23 -4.06 25.59
C PRO A 66 -24.30 -3.50 24.64
N PRO A 67 -24.64 -4.21 23.54
CA PRO A 67 -25.62 -3.74 22.56
C PRO A 67 -27.00 -3.43 23.16
N THR A 68 -27.36 -4.10 24.25
CA THR A 68 -28.63 -3.93 24.95
C THR A 68 -28.69 -2.64 25.78
N GLN A 69 -27.54 -2.12 26.22
CA GLN A 69 -27.48 -0.93 27.09
C GLN A 69 -27.15 0.33 26.28
N SER A 70 -26.24 0.22 25.31
CA SER A 70 -25.76 1.37 24.54
C SER A 70 -25.52 1.01 23.07
N PRO A 71 -26.59 0.81 22.27
CA PRO A 71 -26.48 0.35 20.88
C PRO A 71 -25.71 1.33 19.98
N GLY A 72 -25.88 2.65 20.18
CA GLY A 72 -25.15 3.66 19.42
C GLY A 72 -23.64 3.61 19.66
N LYS A 73 -23.23 3.51 20.92
CA LYS A 73 -21.82 3.39 21.32
C LYS A 73 -21.21 2.08 20.82
N PHE A 74 -21.96 0.98 20.88
CA PHE A 74 -21.53 -0.30 20.31
C PHE A 74 -21.22 -0.20 18.80
N VAL A 75 -22.12 0.40 18.01
CA VAL A 75 -21.93 0.55 16.56
C VAL A 75 -20.73 1.44 16.23
N ILE A 76 -20.57 2.57 16.92
CA ILE A 76 -19.43 3.47 16.71
C ILE A 76 -18.11 2.80 17.10
N ALA A 77 -18.05 2.13 18.26
CA ALA A 77 -16.86 1.44 18.73
C ALA A 77 -16.44 0.29 17.78
N THR A 78 -17.41 -0.52 17.35
CA THR A 78 -17.16 -1.61 16.39
C THR A 78 -16.68 -1.06 15.05
N SER A 79 -17.30 0.03 14.57
CA SER A 79 -16.92 0.68 13.31
C SER A 79 -15.54 1.33 13.38
N ALA A 80 -15.15 1.89 14.53
CA ALA A 80 -13.81 2.39 14.77
C ALA A 80 -12.77 1.25 14.76
N GLY A 81 -13.05 0.13 15.42
CA GLY A 81 -12.21 -1.07 15.40
C GLY A 81 -12.04 -1.65 13.99
N ALA A 82 -13.14 -1.79 13.25
CA ALA A 82 -13.10 -2.26 11.85
C ALA A 82 -12.30 -1.32 10.94
N SER A 83 -12.41 -0.01 11.17
CA SER A 83 -11.66 1.01 10.42
C SER A 83 -10.16 0.92 10.70
N LEU A 84 -9.75 0.57 11.92
CA LEU A 84 -8.32 0.38 12.24
C LEU A 84 -7.71 -0.76 11.42
N VAL A 85 -8.39 -1.91 11.32
CA VAL A 85 -7.94 -3.05 10.51
C VAL A 85 -7.86 -2.68 9.04
N LEU A 86 -8.88 -1.99 8.51
CA LEU A 86 -8.86 -1.48 7.15
C LEU A 86 -7.69 -0.50 6.91
N ALA A 87 -7.41 0.39 7.86
CA ALA A 87 -6.32 1.37 7.76
C ALA A 87 -4.96 0.67 7.68
N LEU A 88 -4.73 -0.38 8.47
CA LEU A 88 -3.50 -1.18 8.42
C LEU A 88 -3.35 -1.90 7.08
N ASN A 89 -4.44 -2.45 6.53
CA ASN A 89 -4.43 -3.07 5.21
C ASN A 89 -4.09 -2.05 4.11
N LEU A 90 -4.73 -0.88 4.13
CA LEU A 90 -4.44 0.21 3.20
C LEU A 90 -3.00 0.69 3.32
N LEU A 91 -2.45 0.73 4.54
CA LEU A 91 -1.08 1.17 4.79
C LEU A 91 -0.08 0.18 4.19
N TRP A 92 -0.30 -1.12 4.41
CA TRP A 92 0.52 -2.18 3.82
C TRP A 92 0.56 -2.06 2.29
N VAL A 93 -0.59 -1.89 1.66
CA VAL A 93 -0.70 -1.76 0.21
C VAL A 93 -0.09 -0.45 -0.29
N TYR A 94 -0.27 0.66 0.43
CA TYR A 94 0.33 1.95 0.12
C TYR A 94 1.86 1.88 0.14
N LEU A 95 2.44 1.25 1.17
CA LEU A 95 3.89 1.10 1.32
C LEU A 95 4.48 0.27 0.16
N GLY A 96 3.82 -0.82 -0.24
CA GLY A 96 4.27 -1.63 -1.38
C GLY A 96 4.29 -0.84 -2.69
N TRP A 97 3.24 -0.08 -2.99
CA TRP A 97 3.22 0.78 -4.19
C TRP A 97 4.21 1.93 -4.11
N SER A 98 4.39 2.53 -2.93
CA SER A 98 5.35 3.63 -2.72
C SER A 98 6.78 3.16 -2.93
N TYR A 99 7.11 1.95 -2.44
CA TYR A 99 8.42 1.32 -2.65
C TYR A 99 8.72 1.11 -4.13
N ILE A 100 7.78 0.54 -4.89
CA ILE A 100 7.95 0.34 -6.33
C ILE A 100 8.07 1.67 -7.07
N CYS A 101 7.27 2.67 -6.70
CA CYS A 101 7.35 4.00 -7.30
C CYS A 101 8.75 4.61 -7.15
N ASP A 102 9.31 4.56 -5.93
CA ASP A 102 10.66 5.05 -5.63
C ASP A 102 11.72 4.26 -6.42
N ARG A 103 11.61 2.93 -6.51
CA ARG A 103 12.51 2.10 -7.33
C ARG A 103 12.45 2.38 -8.82
N LEU A 104 11.28 2.68 -9.37
CA LEU A 104 11.13 3.07 -10.78
C LEU A 104 11.79 4.43 -11.04
N GLU A 105 11.64 5.40 -10.15
CA GLU A 105 12.17 6.75 -10.34
C GLU A 105 13.69 6.87 -10.15
N ARG A 106 14.28 6.01 -9.31
CA ARG A 106 15.72 5.98 -9.05
C ARG A 106 16.53 5.57 -10.29
N LYS A 107 17.61 6.32 -10.52
CA LYS A 107 18.60 6.05 -11.58
C LYS A 107 19.50 4.85 -11.25
N THR A 108 19.84 4.70 -9.98
CA THR A 108 20.73 3.63 -9.50
C THR A 108 19.98 2.82 -8.45
N VAL A 109 20.01 1.50 -8.61
CA VAL A 109 19.27 0.54 -7.78
C VAL A 109 20.26 -0.47 -7.22
N TYR A 110 20.11 -0.79 -5.94
CA TYR A 110 20.86 -1.86 -5.30
C TYR A 110 20.24 -3.21 -5.63
N TYR A 111 21.06 -4.18 -5.99
CA TYR A 111 20.66 -5.56 -6.23
C TYR A 111 21.60 -6.52 -5.51
N GLU A 112 21.05 -7.66 -5.11
CA GLU A 112 21.81 -8.71 -4.44
C GLU A 112 22.36 -9.67 -5.47
N GLU A 113 23.65 -9.98 -5.38
CA GLU A 113 24.26 -11.04 -6.19
C GLU A 113 24.11 -12.38 -5.47
N THR A 114 23.88 -13.47 -6.21
CA THR A 114 23.82 -14.78 -5.54
C THR A 114 25.18 -15.22 -5.04
N GLY A 115 25.24 -15.56 -3.75
CA GLY A 115 26.41 -16.13 -3.09
C GLY A 115 26.73 -15.40 -1.78
N TRP A 116 27.99 -15.48 -1.36
CA TRP A 116 28.54 -14.79 -0.20
C TRP A 116 29.03 -13.36 -0.52
N TYR A 117 28.72 -12.85 -1.72
CA TYR A 117 29.18 -11.53 -2.16
C TYR A 117 28.18 -10.45 -1.78
N ASP A 118 28.71 -9.30 -1.38
CA ASP A 118 27.91 -8.10 -1.15
C ASP A 118 27.13 -7.71 -2.41
N GLY A 119 25.96 -7.10 -2.22
CA GLY A 119 25.18 -6.60 -3.34
C GLY A 119 25.88 -5.45 -4.05
N GLN A 120 25.43 -5.20 -5.27
CA GLN A 120 26.02 -4.20 -6.16
C GLN A 120 24.97 -3.17 -6.57
N PHE A 121 25.46 -2.05 -7.10
CA PHE A 121 24.61 -0.99 -7.62
C PHE A 121 24.58 -1.07 -9.13
N TRP A 122 23.38 -1.20 -9.69
CA TRP A 122 23.14 -1.12 -11.12
C TRP A 122 22.58 0.25 -11.48
N THR A 123 23.13 0.87 -12.53
CA THR A 123 22.66 2.15 -13.06
C THR A 123 21.89 1.92 -14.34
N LYS A 124 20.63 2.37 -14.37
CA LYS A 124 19.75 2.27 -15.53
C LYS A 124 20.31 3.05 -16.70
N SER A 125 20.12 2.53 -17.91
CA SER A 125 20.30 3.34 -19.13
C SER A 125 19.30 4.51 -19.16
N SER A 126 19.59 5.53 -19.96
CA SER A 126 18.68 6.68 -20.13
C SER A 126 17.31 6.25 -20.66
N GLU A 127 17.27 5.28 -21.57
CA GLU A 127 16.03 4.78 -22.16
C GLU A 127 15.17 4.01 -21.14
N GLU A 128 15.76 3.11 -20.36
CA GLU A 128 15.07 2.38 -19.29
C GLU A 128 14.52 3.34 -18.23
N LEU A 129 15.33 4.34 -17.84
CA LEU A 129 14.91 5.30 -16.83
C LEU A 129 13.73 6.16 -17.29
N VAL A 130 13.68 6.55 -18.57
CA VAL A 130 12.54 7.29 -19.13
C VAL A 130 11.29 6.41 -19.11
N LYS A 131 11.40 5.15 -19.55
CA LYS A 131 10.27 4.19 -19.51
C LYS A 131 9.75 3.99 -18.09
N ASP A 132 10.63 3.73 -17.13
CA ASP A 132 10.27 3.52 -15.72
C ASP A 132 9.55 4.75 -15.13
N ARG A 133 10.03 5.95 -15.42
CA ARG A 133 9.41 7.19 -14.94
C ARG A 133 8.04 7.45 -15.55
N LEU A 134 7.82 7.06 -16.80
CA LEU A 134 6.50 7.10 -17.43
C LEU A 134 5.55 6.14 -16.71
N ILE A 135 5.98 4.91 -16.42
CA ILE A 135 5.18 3.94 -15.67
C ILE A 135 4.88 4.46 -14.27
N ALA A 136 5.89 4.95 -13.55
CA ALA A 136 5.71 5.53 -12.21
C ALA A 136 4.66 6.66 -12.23
N THR A 137 4.76 7.55 -13.21
CA THR A 137 3.89 8.74 -13.29
C THR A 137 2.47 8.42 -13.72
N TYR A 138 2.29 7.57 -14.73
CA TYR A 138 0.97 7.33 -15.34
C TYR A 138 0.25 6.10 -14.79
N GLN A 139 0.96 5.14 -14.19
CA GLN A 139 0.36 3.92 -13.66
C GLN A 139 0.38 3.91 -12.12
N VAL A 140 1.52 4.21 -11.49
CA VAL A 140 1.68 4.01 -10.04
C VAL A 140 1.19 5.21 -9.22
N LYS A 141 1.55 6.45 -9.59
CA LYS A 141 1.12 7.66 -8.86
C LYS A 141 -0.41 7.80 -8.76
N PRO A 142 -1.22 7.51 -9.79
CA PRO A 142 -2.68 7.54 -9.66
C PRO A 142 -3.21 6.55 -8.62
N ILE A 143 -2.58 5.38 -8.49
CA ILE A 143 -2.95 4.39 -7.46
C ILE A 143 -2.64 4.93 -6.07
N LEU A 144 -1.45 5.51 -5.88
CA LEU A 144 -1.07 6.13 -4.60
C LEU A 144 -2.00 7.29 -4.21
N GLN A 145 -2.34 8.15 -5.17
CA GLN A 145 -3.28 9.25 -4.96
C GLN A 145 -4.66 8.76 -4.57
N ARG A 146 -5.14 7.69 -5.22
CA ARG A 146 -6.42 7.05 -4.89
C ARG A 146 -6.41 6.49 -3.47
N LEU A 147 -5.36 5.76 -3.07
CA LEU A 147 -5.22 5.22 -1.72
C LEU A 147 -5.18 6.34 -0.68
N ARG A 148 -4.46 7.44 -0.96
CA ARG A 148 -4.43 8.63 -0.10
C ARG A 148 -5.83 9.22 0.09
N ARG A 149 -6.61 9.38 -0.98
CA ARG A 149 -8.01 9.86 -0.87
C ARG A 149 -8.86 8.93 -0.01
N THR A 150 -8.66 7.63 -0.10
CA THR A 150 -9.37 6.66 0.75
C THR A 150 -9.01 6.82 2.22
N PHE A 151 -7.74 7.07 2.56
CA PHE A 151 -7.33 7.43 3.92
C PHE A 151 -7.99 8.72 4.41
N GLU A 152 -8.06 9.75 3.56
CA GLU A 152 -8.71 11.02 3.89
C GLU A 152 -10.22 10.81 4.18
N VAL A 153 -10.91 10.04 3.34
CA VAL A 153 -12.33 9.68 3.55
C VAL A 153 -12.51 8.87 4.83
N GLN A 154 -11.64 7.91 5.09
CA GLN A 154 -11.69 7.11 6.32
C GLN A 154 -11.46 7.99 7.56
N GLY A 155 -10.52 8.95 7.49
CA GLY A 155 -10.29 9.92 8.56
C GLY A 155 -11.53 10.77 8.83
N LEU A 156 -12.19 11.28 7.79
CA LEU A 156 -13.44 12.03 7.92
C LEU A 156 -14.57 11.18 8.53
N PHE A 157 -14.67 9.90 8.15
CA PHE A 157 -15.63 8.97 8.73
C PHE A 157 -15.40 8.72 10.22
N LEU A 158 -14.15 8.59 10.66
CA LEU A 158 -13.83 8.44 12.08
C LEU A 158 -14.09 9.73 12.86
N LEU A 159 -13.79 10.89 12.28
CA LEU A 159 -14.07 12.19 12.88
C LEU A 159 -15.58 12.40 13.07
N SER A 160 -16.40 12.06 12.08
CA SER A 160 -17.86 12.17 12.22
C SER A 160 -18.38 11.19 13.28
N GLY A 161 -17.86 9.95 13.33
CA GLY A 161 -18.18 8.99 14.39
C GLY A 161 -17.83 9.51 15.79
N TYR A 162 -16.67 10.16 15.95
CA TYR A 162 -16.28 10.79 17.20
C TYR A 162 -17.21 11.96 17.59
N LEU A 163 -17.61 12.80 16.62
CA LEU A 163 -18.57 13.87 16.91
C LEU A 163 -19.91 13.30 17.39
N VAL A 164 -20.45 12.30 16.69
CA VAL A 164 -21.70 11.63 17.09
C VAL A 164 -21.58 10.99 18.47
N TRP A 165 -20.43 10.40 18.80
CA TRP A 165 -20.17 9.83 20.13
C TRP A 165 -20.38 10.83 21.26
N ASN A 166 -19.99 12.09 21.07
CA ASN A 166 -20.14 13.13 22.11
C ASN A 166 -21.61 13.49 22.40
N PHE A 167 -22.54 13.14 21.51
CA PHE A 167 -23.97 13.36 21.68
C PHE A 167 -24.74 12.13 22.20
N LEU A 168 -24.06 11.00 22.43
CA LEU A 168 -24.61 9.70 22.90
C LEU A 168 -24.24 9.40 24.36
#